data_AF-A0A7T1MLT0-F1
#
_entry.id   AF-A0A7T1MLT0-F1
#
_cell.length_a   1.000
_cell.length_b   1.000
_cell.length_c   1.000
_cell.angle_alpha   90.00
_cell.angle_beta   90.00
_cell.angle_gamma   90.00
#
_symmetry.space_group_name_H-M   'P 1'
#
loop_
_entity.id
_entity.type
_entity.pdbx_description
1 polymer ?
#
loop_
_entity_poly.entity_id
_entity_poly.type
_entity_poly.pdbx_seq_one_letter_code
_entity_poly.pdbx_strand_id
1 'polypeptide(L)' 'MSWSDLERLVVDAEASAQLQGVLRRCSSRNELLQTARRLGYRVTHTDLRQAWVQHLQDAEAQEISQPQPAAGTGH' A
#
# COMPACT_ATOMS: atom_id res chain seq x y z
N MET A 1 -16.37 -5.76 -6.45
CA MET A 1 -15.13 -6.23 -7.10
C MET A 1 -14.16 -6.59 -5.99
N SER A 2 -13.45 -7.71 -6.13
CA SER A 2 -12.79 -8.41 -5.00
C SER A 2 -11.44 -7.79 -4.66
N TRP A 3 -11.25 -7.43 -3.38
CA TRP A 3 -9.98 -7.06 -2.78
C TRP A 3 -8.85 -8.07 -3.07
N SER A 4 -9.22 -9.33 -3.29
CA SER A 4 -8.34 -10.46 -3.60
C SER A 4 -7.41 -10.26 -4.80
N ASP A 5 -7.82 -9.51 -5.83
CA ASP A 5 -6.96 -9.22 -6.99
C ASP A 5 -5.81 -8.27 -6.64
N LEU A 6 -6.05 -7.32 -5.72
CA LEU A 6 -5.01 -6.42 -5.22
C LEU A 6 -4.05 -7.16 -4.29
N GLU A 7 -4.56 -8.02 -3.41
CA GLU A 7 -3.73 -8.85 -2.53
C GLU A 7 -2.81 -9.76 -3.34
N ARG A 8 -3.36 -10.43 -4.38
CA ARG A 8 -2.55 -11.26 -5.27
C ARG A 8 -1.46 -10.45 -5.98
N LEU A 9 -1.79 -9.25 -6.48
CA LEU A 9 -0.80 -8.36 -7.09
C LEU A 9 0.34 -8.02 -6.14
N VAL A 10 0.03 -7.75 -4.86
CA VAL A 10 1.05 -7.46 -3.84
C VAL A 10 1.93 -8.67 -3.58
N VAL A 11 1.33 -9.83 -3.34
CA VAL A 11 2.06 -11.09 -3.10
C VAL A 11 2.98 -11.42 -4.27
N ASP A 12 2.48 -11.31 -5.51
CA ASP A 12 3.27 -11.59 -6.71
C ASP A 12 4.39 -10.55 -6.89
N ALA A 13 4.15 -9.28 -6.53
CA ALA A 13 5.15 -8.21 -6.61
C ALA A 13 6.26 -8.38 -5.54
N GLU A 14 5.93 -8.90 -4.36
CA GLU A 14 6.90 -9.24 -3.31
C GLU A 14 7.73 -10.47 -3.70
N ALA A 15 7.13 -11.45 -4.37
CA ALA A 15 7.81 -12.66 -4.83
C ALA A 15 8.68 -12.45 -6.09
N SER A 16 8.40 -11.41 -6.90
CA SER A 16 9.06 -11.19 -8.20
C SER A 16 9.68 -9.80 -8.32
N ALA A 17 11.01 -9.74 -8.29
CA ALA A 17 11.78 -8.52 -8.53
C ALA A 17 11.50 -7.89 -9.91
N GLN A 18 11.15 -8.71 -10.91
CA GLN A 18 10.75 -8.21 -12.22
C GLN A 18 9.42 -7.46 -12.15
N LEU A 19 8.42 -8.04 -11.48
CA LEU A 19 7.12 -7.39 -11.29
C LEU A 19 7.27 -6.13 -10.45
N GLN A 20 8.06 -6.19 -9.38
CA GLN A 20 8.41 -5.02 -8.57
C GLN A 20 9.04 -3.90 -9.41
N GLY A 21 10.01 -4.23 -10.27
CA GLY A 21 10.66 -3.26 -11.15
C GLY A 21 9.71 -2.60 -12.15
N VAL A 22 8.76 -3.38 -12.68
CA VAL A 22 7.71 -2.88 -13.57
C VAL A 22 6.79 -1.91 -12.83
N LEU A 23 6.31 -2.27 -11.64
CA LEU A 23 5.42 -1.43 -10.85
C LEU A 23 6.11 -0.15 -10.36
N ARG A 24 7.39 -0.24 -9.98
CA ARG A 24 8.20 0.92 -9.55
C ARG A 24 8.48 1.93 -10.65
N ARG A 25 8.39 1.52 -11.92
CA ARG A 25 8.50 2.42 -13.08
C ARG A 25 7.22 3.20 -13.36
N CYS A 26 6.07 2.79 -12.82
CA CYS A 26 4.83 3.54 -12.98
C CYS A 26 4.92 4.86 -12.21
N SER A 27 4.81 5.98 -12.93
CA SER A 27 4.92 7.32 -12.33
C SER A 27 3.58 7.86 -11.83
N SER A 28 2.48 7.23 -12.24
CA SER A 28 1.12 7.66 -11.94
C SER A 28 0.23 6.49 -11.54
N ARG A 29 -0.78 6.76 -10.69
CA ARG A 29 -1.79 5.77 -10.29
C ARG A 29 -2.53 5.15 -11.48
N ASN A 30 -2.80 5.95 -12.53
CA ASN A 30 -3.40 5.44 -13.77
C ASN A 30 -2.47 4.52 -14.55
N GLU A 31 -1.16 4.75 -14.56
CA GLU A 31 -0.20 3.84 -15.18
C GLU A 31 -0.11 2.52 -14.40
N LEU A 32 -0.08 2.59 -13.07
CA LEU A 32 -0.09 1.40 -12.22
C LEU A 32 -1.32 0.53 -12.49
N LEU A 33 -2.51 1.14 -12.53
CA LEU A 33 -3.75 0.42 -12.82
C LEU A 33 -3.76 -0.21 -14.22
N GLN A 34 -3.29 0.52 -15.24
CA GLN A 34 -3.21 -0.02 -16.60
C GLN A 34 -2.22 -1.19 -16.69
N THR A 35 -1.06 -1.06 -16.06
CA THR A 35 -0.04 -2.11 -16.00
C THR A 35 -0.56 -3.35 -15.27
N ALA A 36 -1.17 -3.19 -14.10
CA ALA A 36 -1.79 -4.29 -13.37
C ALA A 36 -2.86 -5.01 -14.22
N ARG A 37 -3.71 -4.27 -14.93
CA ARG A 37 -4.72 -4.85 -15.82
C ARG A 37 -4.12 -5.61 -17.00
N ARG A 38 -3.03 -5.10 -17.59
CA ARG A 38 -2.28 -5.79 -18.66
C ARG A 38 -1.67 -7.10 -18.19
N LEU A 39 -1.31 -7.18 -16.91
CA LEU A 39 -0.77 -8.37 -16.27
C LEU A 39 -1.87 -9.35 -15.79
N GLY A 40 -3.15 -9.01 -15.99
CA GLY A 40 -4.29 -9.87 -15.68
C GLY A 40 -4.93 -9.66 -14.31
N TYR A 41 -4.52 -8.64 -13.56
CA TYR A 41 -5.13 -8.28 -12.28
C TYR A 41 -6.30 -7.31 -12.47
N ARG A 42 -7.42 -7.55 -11.80
CA ARG A 42 -8.61 -6.67 -11.87
C ARG A 42 -8.62 -5.63 -10.76
N VAL A 43 -7.57 -4.81 -10.69
CA VAL A 43 -7.47 -3.73 -9.70
C VAL A 43 -8.22 -2.48 -10.15
N THR A 44 -8.93 -1.86 -9.22
CA THR A 44 -9.64 -0.59 -9.42
C THR A 44 -9.01 0.54 -8.59
N HIS A 45 -9.40 1.75 -8.95
CA HIS A 45 -9.01 2.94 -8.21
C HIS A 45 -9.58 2.96 -6.77
N THR A 46 -10.74 2.31 -6.56
CA THR A 46 -11.33 2.17 -5.24
C THR A 46 -10.48 1.27 -4.36
N ASP A 47 -10.00 0.13 -4.90
CA ASP A 47 -9.15 -0.80 -4.15
C ASP A 47 -7.86 -0.13 -3.66
N LEU A 48 -7.19 0.61 -4.55
CA LEU A 48 -5.98 1.37 -4.16
C LEU A 48 -6.27 2.45 -3.11
N ARG A 49 -7.43 3.11 -3.18
CA ARG A 49 -7.82 4.11 -2.18
C ARG A 49 -8.08 3.45 -0.82
N GLN A 50 -8.78 2.32 -0.81
CA GLN A 50 -9.06 1.56 0.42
C GLN A 50 -7.75 1.09 1.06
N ALA A 51 -6.81 0.58 0.27
CA ALA A 51 -5.48 0.21 0.76
C ALA A 51 -4.71 1.39 1.38
N TRP A 52 -4.79 2.55 0.75
CA TRP A 52 -4.16 3.75 1.29
C TRP A 52 -4.81 4.22 2.60
N VAL A 53 -6.14 4.20 2.67
CA VAL A 53 -6.89 4.56 3.89
C VAL A 53 -6.58 3.58 5.03
N GLN A 54 -6.54 2.28 4.74
CA GLN A 54 -6.19 1.27 5.73
C GLN A 54 -4.76 1.46 6.25
N HIS A 55 -3.80 1.76 5.35
CA HIS A 55 -2.42 2.05 5.75
C HIS A 55 -2.31 3.29 6.67
N LEU A 56 -3.05 4.36 6.37
CA LEU A 56 -3.10 5.55 7.22
C LEU A 56 -3.72 5.24 8.59
N GLN A 57 -4.82 4.47 8.64
CA GLN A 57 -5.46 4.06 9.88
C GLN A 57 -4.54 3.20 10.76
N ASP A 58 -3.79 2.27 10.15
CA ASP A 58 -2.79 1.46 10.84
C ASP A 58 -1.63 2.32 11.37
N ALA A 59 -1.16 3.30 10.57
CA ALA A 59 -0.08 4.20 10.96
C ALA A 59 -0.52 5.13 12.12
N GLU A 60 -1.72 5.69 12.06
CA GLU A 60 -2.30 6.52 13.14
C GLU A 60 -2.48 5.68 14.41
N ALA A 61 -2.96 4.44 14.32
CA ALA A 61 -3.13 3.54 15.47
C ALA A 61 -1.78 3.17 16.14
N GLN A 62 -0.70 3.07 15.37
CA GLN A 62 0.65 2.86 15.90
C GLN A 62 1.22 4.10 16.59
N GLU A 63 0.86 5.31 16.16
CA GLU A 63 1.33 6.55 16.77
C GLU A 63 0.74 6.77 18.17
N ILE A 64 -0.53 6.40 18.39
CA ILE A 64 -1.19 6.49 19.72
C ILE A 64 -0.68 5.44 20.72
N SER A 65 0.03 4.41 20.25
CA SER A 65 0.54 3.30 21.07
C SER A 65 2.01 3.47 21.48
N GLN A 66 2.69 4.56 21.06
CA GLN A 66 4.01 4.91 21.59
C GLN A 66 3.85 5.77 22.85
N PRO A 67 4.19 5.28 24.06
CA PRO A 67 4.23 6.13 25.25
C PRO A 67 5.34 7.17 25.08
N GLN A 68 4.97 8.45 24.96
CA GLN A 68 5.91 9.56 25.07
C GLN A 68 6.63 9.48 26.42
N PRO A 69 7.97 9.47 26.50
CA PRO A 69 8.65 9.68 27.77
C PRO A 69 8.33 11.11 28.21
N ALA A 70 7.52 11.22 29.26
CA ALA A 70 7.17 12.47 29.91
C ALA A 70 8.43 13.31 30.13
N ALA A 71 8.39 14.54 29.65
CA ALA A 71 9.39 15.55 29.92
C ALA A 71 9.63 15.63 31.43
N GLY A 72 10.77 15.09 31.87
CA GLY A 72 11.27 15.27 33.23
C GLY A 72 11.77 16.69 33.38
N THR A 73 10.89 17.59 33.80
CA THR A 73 11.26 18.85 34.44
C THR A 73 11.97 18.52 35.76
N GLY A 74 13.30 18.64 35.78
CA GLY A 74 14.13 18.52 36.98
C GLY A 74 14.72 19.88 37.33
N HIS A 75 14.46 20.30 38.56
CA HIS A 75 14.71 21.60 39.20
C HIS A 75 16.20 21.93 39.38
#